data_AF-A0A3P1XPD8-F1
#
_entry.id   AF-A0A3P1XPD8-F1
#
_cell.length_a   1.000
_cell.length_b   1.000
_cell.length_c   1.000
_cell.angle_alpha   90.00
_cell.angle_beta   90.00
_cell.angle_gamma   90.00
#
_symmetry.space_group_name_H-M   'P 1'
#
loop_
_entity.id
_entity.type
_entity.pdbx_description
1 polymer ?
#
loop_
_entity_poly.entity_id
_entity_poly.type
_entity_poly.pdbx_seq_one_letter_code
_entity_poly.pdbx_strand_id
1 'polypeptide(L)' 'MARGKECPHCGAYMYAVSEKEEPRGTYVVYVCRNNRCGHTEKVFEEK' A
#
# COMPACT_ATOMS: atom_id res chain seq x y z
N MET A 1 4.78 -14.52 1.29
CA MET A 1 3.84 -13.55 0.68
C MET A 1 3.59 -12.48 1.73
N ALA A 2 4.03 -11.24 1.51
CA ALA A 2 3.83 -10.15 2.44
C ALA A 2 2.32 -10.04 2.75
N ARG A 3 1.96 -9.98 4.03
CA ARG A 3 0.57 -9.84 4.48
C ARG A 3 0.10 -8.47 3.99
N GLY A 4 -0.57 -8.42 2.84
CA GLY A 4 -1.10 -7.18 2.28
C GLY A 4 -1.94 -6.46 3.33
N LYS A 5 -1.72 -5.16 3.50
CA LYS A 5 -2.44 -4.33 4.46
C LYS A 5 -3.94 -4.41 4.16
N GLU A 6 -4.78 -4.55 5.18
CA GLU A 6 -6.23 -4.55 4.98
C GLU A 6 -6.75 -3.11 4.88
N CYS A 7 -7.63 -2.85 3.93
CA CYS A 7 -8.20 -1.53 3.71
C CYS A 7 -9.17 -1.19 4.86
N PRO A 8 -8.95 -0.10 5.61
CA PRO A 8 -9.81 0.26 6.74
C PRO A 8 -11.23 0.66 6.31
N HIS A 9 -11.44 0.99 5.04
CA HIS A 9 -12.75 1.43 4.52
C HIS A 9 -13.66 0.29 4.11
N CYS A 10 -13.12 -0.81 3.57
CA CYS A 10 -13.93 -1.89 3.01
C CYS A 10 -13.50 -3.29 3.45
N GLY A 11 -12.45 -3.42 4.26
CA GLY A 11 -11.91 -4.70 4.73
C GLY A 11 -11.24 -5.54 3.63
N ALA A 12 -11.16 -5.05 2.39
CA ALA A 12 -10.48 -5.76 1.32
C ALA A 12 -8.96 -5.59 1.43
N TYR A 13 -8.21 -6.59 0.96
CA TYR A 13 -6.75 -6.51 0.91
C TYR A 13 -6.26 -5.38 0.00
N MET A 14 -5.22 -4.68 0.44
CA MET A 14 -4.45 -3.71 -0.33
C MET A 14 -3.17 -4.38 -0.85
N TYR A 15 -2.71 -3.93 -2.01
CA TYR A 15 -1.47 -4.38 -2.63
C TYR A 15 -0.59 -3.19 -2.97
N ALA A 16 0.74 -3.38 -2.91
CA ALA A 16 1.68 -2.36 -3.33
C ALA A 16 1.63 -2.23 -4.86
N VAL A 17 1.26 -1.05 -5.35
CA VAL A 17 1.27 -0.74 -6.79
C VAL A 17 2.58 -0.12 -7.24
N SER A 18 3.31 0.51 -6.31
CA SER A 18 4.58 1.14 -6.60
C SER A 18 5.45 1.15 -5.36
N GLU A 19 6.72 0.77 -5.54
CA GLU A 19 7.76 0.81 -4.53
C GLU A 19 8.89 1.65 -5.11
N LYS A 20 9.20 2.76 -4.44
CA LYS A 20 10.29 3.66 -4.84
C LYS A 20 11.33 3.68 -3.74
N GLU A 21 12.43 2.98 -4.00
CA GLU A 21 13.61 2.99 -3.16
C GLU A 21 14.30 4.37 -3.19
N GLU A 22 14.52 4.94 -2.02
CA GLU A 22 15.24 6.19 -1.82
C GLU A 22 16.37 5.96 -0.81
N PRO A 23 17.40 6.82 -0.76
CA PRO A 23 18.53 6.65 0.15
C PRO A 23 18.13 6.62 1.65
N ARG A 24 16.98 7.20 1.98
CA ARG A 24 16.46 7.33 3.35
C ARG A 24 15.44 6.25 3.73
N GLY A 25 14.99 5.44 2.78
CA GLY A 25 13.90 4.48 2.96
C GLY A 25 13.15 4.20 1.66
N THR A 26 12.09 3.41 1.70
CA THR A 26 11.30 3.03 0.54
C THR A 26 9.92 3.65 0.63
N TYR A 27 9.51 4.38 -0.41
CA TYR A 27 8.12 4.80 -0.55
C TYR A 27 7.30 3.67 -1.15
N VAL A 28 6.33 3.16 -0.40
CA VAL A 28 5.41 2.13 -0.88
C VAL A 28 4.02 2.72 -1.03
N VAL A 29 3.44 2.58 -2.21
CA VAL A 29 2.06 3.01 -2.49
C VAL A 29 1.18 1.77 -2.49
N TYR A 30 0.32 1.65 -1.48
CA TYR A 30 -0.68 0.61 -1.38
C TYR A 30 -2.00 1.09 -1.99
N VAL A 31 -2.60 0.26 -2.83
CA VAL A 31 -3.94 0.49 -3.36
C VAL A 31 -4.86 -0.64 -2.94
N CYS A 32 -6.10 -0.30 -2.61
CA CYS A 32 -7.12 -1.28 -2.30
C CYS A 32 -7.45 -2.09 -3.56
N ARG A 33 -7.49 -3.42 -3.42
CA ARG A 33 -7.88 -4.32 -4.51
C ARG A 33 -9.34 -4.17 -4.92
N ASN A 34 -10.18 -3.64 -4.04
CA ASN A 34 -11.57 -3.37 -4.35
C ASN A 34 -11.69 -2.09 -5.19
N ASN A 35 -11.89 -2.25 -6.50
CA ASN A 35 -12.11 -1.14 -7.44
C ASN A 35 -13.31 -0.24 -7.07
N ARG A 36 -14.27 -0.72 -6.28
CA ARG A 36 -15.38 0.12 -5.79
C ARG A 36 -14.96 1.07 -4.67
N CYS A 37 -13.94 0.70 -3.89
CA CYS A 37 -13.43 1.54 -2.81
C CYS A 37 -12.40 2.54 -3.35
N GLY A 38 -11.44 2.08 -4.17
CA GLY A 38 -10.41 2.95 -4.76
C GLY A 38 -9.46 3.60 -3.75
N HIS A 39 -9.49 3.15 -2.49
CA HIS A 39 -8.63 3.72 -1.45
C HIS A 39 -7.16 3.46 -1.76
N THR A 40 -6.35 4.50 -1.61
CA THR A 40 -4.91 4.48 -1.89
C THR A 40 -4.19 5.11 -0.70
N GLU A 41 -3.12 4.47 -0.25
CA GLU A 41 -2.33 4.90 0.89
C GLU A 41 -0.86 4.86 0.52
N LYS A 42 -0.16 5.97 0.74
CA LYS A 42 1.28 6.06 0.53
C LYS A 42 1.97 6.02 1.88
N VAL A 43 2.83 5.03 2.07
CA VAL A 43 3.67 4.91 3.26
C VAL A 43 5.13 5.11 2.88
N PHE A 44 5.91 5.56 3.85
CA PHE A 44 7.35 5.60 3.77
C PHE A 44 7.90 4.63 4.80
N GLU A 45 8.59 3.61 4.35
CA GLU A 45 9.27 2.65 5.20
C GLU A 45 10.73 3.07 5.32
N GLU A 46 11.10 3.63 6.47
CA GLU A 46 12.50 3.93 6.81
C GLU A 46 13.29 2.61 6.91
N LYS A 47 14.52 2.61 6.37
CA LYS A 47 15.38 1.43 6.30
C LYS A 47 16.13 1.18 7.61
#